data_AF-A0A0M1J2M3-F1
#
_entry.id   AF-A0A0M1J2M3-F1
#
_cell.length_a   1.000
_cell.length_b   1.000
_cell.length_c   1.000
_cell.angle_alpha   90.00
_cell.angle_beta   90.00
_cell.angle_gamma   90.00
#
_symmetry.space_group_name_H-M   'P 1'
#
loop_
_entity.id
_entity.type
_entity.pdbx_description
1 polymer ?
#
loop_
_entity_poly.entity_id
_entity_poly.type
_entity_poly.pdbx_seq_one_letter_code
_entity_poly.pdbx_strand_id
1 'polypeptide(L)'
;DQEEVKKYIADKGRQYYIDNVVTRCPTKAVTLRDDDTLEINNRDCVRCMHCLNVMPKALHPGDDKGVTICMGGKRTLKIGDLMGTVIIPFKKLETEDARAKLLLNFKENERDGYRKAQHSDARPARTRAMAQLHIWHQASTR
;
A
#
# COMPACT_ATOMS: atom_id res chain seq x y z
N ASP A 1 -16.68 -10.54 -4.65
CA ASP A 1 -17.56 -11.59 -5.12
C ASP A 1 -17.63 -12.70 -4.09
N GLN A 2 -18.77 -12.84 -3.43
CA GLN A 2 -18.98 -13.88 -2.40
C GLN A 2 -19.08 -15.28 -3.03
N GLU A 3 -19.48 -15.40 -4.29
CA GLU A 3 -19.55 -16.70 -4.98
C GLU A 3 -18.16 -17.25 -5.24
N GLU A 4 -17.23 -16.40 -5.69
CA GLU A 4 -15.84 -16.78 -5.92
C GLU A 4 -15.11 -17.14 -4.62
N VAL A 5 -15.44 -16.48 -3.51
CA VAL A 5 -14.94 -16.87 -2.18
C VAL A 5 -15.39 -18.30 -1.85
N LYS A 6 -16.67 -18.61 -2.02
CA LYS A 6 -17.23 -19.93 -1.73
C LYS A 6 -16.60 -21.01 -2.61
N LYS A 7 -16.39 -20.73 -3.90
CA LYS A 7 -15.66 -21.64 -4.82
C LYS A 7 -14.22 -21.87 -4.36
N TYR A 8 -13.53 -20.83 -3.91
CA TYR A 8 -12.15 -20.95 -3.42
C TYR A 8 -12.06 -21.77 -2.13
N ILE A 9 -13.01 -21.56 -1.20
CA ILE A 9 -13.10 -22.34 0.05
C ILE A 9 -13.43 -23.81 -0.24
N ALA A 10 -14.30 -24.07 -1.22
CA ALA A 10 -14.60 -25.44 -1.64
C ALA A 10 -13.39 -26.17 -2.26
N ASP A 11 -12.54 -25.48 -3.03
CA ASP A 11 -11.33 -26.08 -3.64
C ASP A 11 -10.21 -26.33 -2.62
N LYS A 12 -9.95 -25.37 -1.73
CA LYS A 12 -8.79 -25.42 -0.80
C LYS A 12 -9.12 -25.93 0.59
N GLY A 13 -10.39 -25.92 0.97
CA GLY A 13 -10.85 -26.22 2.31
C GLY A 13 -10.83 -24.99 3.24
N ARG A 14 -11.82 -24.95 4.13
CA ARG A 14 -12.02 -23.86 5.10
C ARG A 14 -10.82 -23.64 6.03
N GLN A 15 -10.24 -24.73 6.54
CA GLN A 15 -9.10 -24.65 7.46
C GLN A 15 -7.90 -23.96 6.81
N TYR A 16 -7.60 -24.30 5.56
CA TYR A 16 -6.54 -23.66 4.79
C TYR A 16 -6.75 -22.15 4.66
N TYR A 17 -8.00 -21.72 4.45
CA TYR A 17 -8.32 -20.30 4.33
C TYR A 17 -8.08 -19.54 5.64
N ILE A 18 -8.52 -20.12 6.76
CA ILE A 18 -8.35 -19.51 8.08
C ILE A 18 -6.84 -19.34 8.38
N ASP A 19 -6.05 -20.40 8.19
CA ASP A 19 -4.63 -20.40 8.50
C ASP A 19 -3.82 -19.47 7.60
N ASN A 20 -4.22 -19.34 6.34
CA ASN A 20 -3.47 -18.52 5.38
C ASN A 20 -3.96 -17.08 5.26
N VAL A 21 -5.22 -16.76 5.55
CA VAL A 21 -5.77 -15.41 5.35
C VAL A 21 -6.17 -14.75 6.67
N VAL A 22 -7.00 -15.41 7.47
CA VAL A 22 -7.53 -14.84 8.71
C VAL A 22 -6.42 -14.69 9.75
N THR A 23 -5.66 -15.75 10.00
CA THR A 23 -4.58 -15.77 11.00
C THR A 23 -3.41 -14.88 10.63
N ARG A 24 -3.17 -14.66 9.33
CA ARG A 24 -2.08 -13.84 8.80
C ARG A 24 -2.46 -12.37 8.59
N CYS A 25 -3.72 -11.99 8.79
CA CYS A 25 -4.12 -10.60 8.71
C CYS A 25 -3.50 -9.83 9.90
N PRO A 26 -2.66 -8.79 9.67
CA PRO A 26 -1.93 -8.11 10.74
C PRO A 26 -2.85 -7.44 11.77
N THR A 27 -4.04 -7.01 11.33
CA THR A 27 -5.06 -6.38 12.21
C THR A 27 -6.26 -7.28 12.46
N LYS A 28 -6.26 -8.53 11.99
CA LYS A 28 -7.39 -9.47 12.10
C LYS A 28 -8.73 -8.87 11.62
N ALA A 29 -8.68 -8.02 10.59
CA ALA A 29 -9.84 -7.34 10.04
C ALA A 29 -10.69 -8.20 9.10
N VAL A 30 -10.25 -9.45 8.83
CA VAL A 30 -10.93 -10.38 7.92
C VAL A 30 -11.52 -11.51 8.74
N THR A 31 -12.82 -11.74 8.58
CA THR A 31 -13.57 -12.78 9.30
C THR A 31 -14.35 -13.65 8.33
N LEU A 32 -14.27 -14.96 8.52
CA LEU A 32 -15.08 -15.93 7.80
C LEU A 32 -16.21 -16.39 8.72
N ARG A 33 -17.46 -16.22 8.30
CA ARG A 33 -18.64 -16.71 9.03
C ARG A 33 -18.82 -18.21 8.85
N ASP A 34 -19.79 -18.79 9.57
CA ASP A 34 -20.11 -20.21 9.50
C ASP A 34 -20.73 -20.66 8.18
N ASP A 35 -21.36 -19.74 7.45
CA ASP A 35 -21.98 -19.93 6.13
C ASP A 35 -21.00 -19.70 4.95
N ASP A 36 -19.70 -19.70 5.23
CA ASP A 36 -18.61 -19.43 4.30
C ASP A 36 -18.71 -18.04 3.62
N THR A 37 -19.38 -17.08 4.26
CA THR A 37 -19.34 -15.67 3.83
C THR A 37 -18.15 -14.95 4.43
N LEU A 38 -17.49 -14.14 3.59
CA LEU A 38 -16.32 -13.37 3.97
C LEU A 38 -16.71 -11.93 4.28
N GLU A 39 -16.36 -11.48 5.48
CA GLU A 39 -16.53 -10.09 5.91
C GLU A 39 -15.19 -9.43 6.18
N ILE A 40 -15.07 -8.19 5.73
CA ILE A 40 -13.85 -7.38 5.90
C ILE A 40 -14.24 -6.08 6.57
N ASN A 41 -13.71 -5.85 7.77
CA ASN A 41 -13.84 -4.58 8.46
C ASN A 41 -12.82 -3.58 7.90
N ASN A 42 -13.28 -2.74 6.97
CA ASN A 42 -12.43 -1.75 6.30
C ASN A 42 -11.91 -0.64 7.21
N ARG A 43 -12.51 -0.41 8.39
CA ARG A 43 -12.02 0.59 9.35
C ARG A 43 -10.69 0.17 9.95
N ASP A 44 -10.54 -1.12 10.26
CA ASP A 44 -9.35 -1.68 10.90
C ASP A 44 -8.34 -2.28 9.89
N CYS A 45 -8.67 -2.23 8.59
CA CYS A 45 -7.80 -2.73 7.53
C CYS A 45 -6.64 -1.76 7.24
N VAL A 46 -5.40 -2.22 7.47
CA VAL A 46 -4.16 -1.47 7.15
C VAL A 46 -3.73 -1.58 5.68
N ARG A 47 -4.54 -2.24 4.83
CA ARG A 47 -4.30 -2.36 3.38
C ARG A 47 -2.95 -2.99 3.05
N CYS A 48 -2.60 -4.05 3.77
CA CYS A 48 -1.36 -4.81 3.59
C CYS A 48 -1.30 -5.66 2.30
N MET A 49 -2.38 -5.70 1.50
CA MET A 49 -2.52 -6.52 0.28
C MET A 49 -2.51 -8.04 0.47
N HIS A 50 -2.36 -8.56 1.69
CA HIS A 50 -2.25 -10.00 1.94
C HIS A 50 -3.45 -10.81 1.43
N CYS A 51 -4.67 -10.45 1.84
CA CYS A 51 -5.90 -11.14 1.43
C CYS A 51 -6.14 -11.04 -0.09
N LEU A 52 -5.85 -9.89 -0.69
CA LEU A 52 -5.95 -9.66 -2.13
C LEU A 52 -4.98 -10.53 -2.94
N ASN A 53 -3.75 -10.70 -2.45
CA ASN A 53 -2.74 -11.52 -3.11
C ASN A 53 -3.07 -13.03 -3.05
N VAL A 54 -3.76 -13.47 -1.99
CA VAL A 54 -4.18 -14.88 -1.85
C VAL A 54 -5.39 -15.18 -2.74
N MET A 55 -6.35 -14.26 -2.86
CA MET A 55 -7.58 -14.44 -3.66
C MET A 55 -7.82 -13.28 -4.65
N PRO A 56 -7.00 -13.15 -5.70
CA PRO A 56 -7.09 -12.03 -6.65
C PRO A 56 -8.35 -12.07 -7.53
N LYS A 57 -9.06 -13.21 -7.60
CA LYS A 57 -10.32 -13.34 -8.34
C LYS A 57 -11.53 -12.83 -7.56
N ALA A 58 -11.51 -12.95 -6.23
CA ALA A 58 -12.67 -12.68 -5.38
C ALA A 58 -12.65 -11.28 -4.77
N LEU A 59 -11.44 -10.80 -4.43
CA LEU A 59 -11.20 -9.53 -3.77
C LEU A 59 -10.49 -8.57 -4.73
N HIS A 60 -10.93 -7.31 -4.70
CA HIS A 60 -10.30 -6.24 -5.46
C HIS A 60 -9.99 -5.02 -4.58
N PRO A 61 -9.02 -4.20 -5.00
CA PRO A 61 -8.90 -2.83 -4.54
C PRO A 61 -10.24 -2.09 -4.68
N GLY A 62 -10.66 -1.33 -3.66
CA GLY A 62 -11.86 -0.49 -3.69
C GLY A 62 -11.83 0.61 -4.76
N ASP A 63 -12.85 1.46 -4.78
CA ASP A 63 -12.98 2.46 -5.84
C ASP A 63 -12.27 3.79 -5.54
N ASP A 64 -12.05 4.11 -4.27
CA ASP A 64 -11.37 5.33 -3.83
C ASP A 64 -9.84 5.21 -3.97
N LYS A 65 -9.34 5.65 -5.14
CA LYS A 65 -7.93 5.50 -5.52
C LYS A 65 -7.08 6.69 -5.09
N GLY A 66 -5.94 6.37 -4.49
CA GLY A 66 -4.92 7.36 -4.14
C GLY A 66 -3.55 6.75 -3.95
N VAL A 67 -2.61 7.61 -3.58
CA VAL A 67 -1.22 7.22 -3.28
C VAL A 67 -0.77 7.76 -1.94
N THR A 68 0.09 7.00 -1.29
CA THR A 68 0.91 7.45 -0.16
C THR A 68 2.28 7.86 -0.68
N ILE A 69 2.83 8.93 -0.15
CA ILE A 69 4.14 9.44 -0.55
C ILE A 69 5.11 9.26 0.60
N CYS A 70 6.13 8.45 0.35
CA CYS A 70 7.23 8.21 1.27
C CYS A 70 8.48 8.95 0.80
N MET A 71 9.26 9.53 1.71
CA MET A 71 10.52 10.19 1.41
C MET A 71 11.63 9.75 2.36
N GLY A 72 12.88 9.91 1.97
CA GLY A 72 14.02 9.57 2.85
C GLY A 72 14.65 8.20 2.59
N GLY A 73 14.20 7.47 1.57
CA GLY A 73 14.82 6.22 1.16
C GLY A 73 16.24 6.46 0.64
N LYS A 74 17.25 5.91 1.34
CA LYS A 74 18.66 6.05 0.95
C LYS A 74 19.41 4.74 1.19
N ARG A 75 20.47 4.53 0.39
CA ARG A 75 21.38 3.38 0.52
C ARG A 75 22.57 3.73 1.44
N THR A 76 23.20 2.72 2.04
CA THR A 76 24.33 2.83 2.99
C THR A 76 25.45 3.72 2.45
N LEU A 77 25.50 4.97 2.92
CA LEU A 77 26.69 5.82 2.80
C LEU A 77 27.30 6.03 4.19
N LYS A 78 26.96 7.13 4.88
CA LYS A 78 27.50 7.46 6.22
C LYS A 78 26.63 6.98 7.40
N ILE A 79 25.31 6.91 7.20
CA ILE A 79 24.33 6.59 8.25
C ILE A 79 23.33 5.59 7.67
N GLY A 80 23.67 4.30 7.69
CA GLY A 80 22.79 3.16 7.42
C GLY A 80 21.96 3.18 6.13
N ASP A 81 21.21 2.09 5.92
CA ASP A 81 20.09 2.08 4.98
C ASP A 81 18.89 2.67 5.68
N LEU A 82 18.16 3.57 5.01
CA LEU A 82 16.89 4.07 5.49
C LEU A 82 15.80 3.74 4.47
N MET A 83 14.69 3.22 4.97
CA MET A 83 13.45 3.14 4.20
C MET A 83 12.75 4.49 4.18
N GLY A 84 11.91 4.71 3.16
CA GLY A 84 11.10 5.93 3.08
C GLY A 84 10.16 6.04 4.28
N THR A 85 10.13 7.21 4.90
CA THR A 85 9.14 7.56 5.93
C THR A 85 7.91 8.17 5.27
N VAL A 86 6.72 7.87 5.78
CA VAL A 86 5.46 8.42 5.28
C VAL A 86 5.41 9.92 5.55
N ILE A 87 5.30 10.72 4.49
CA ILE A 87 5.14 12.19 4.59
C ILE A 87 3.69 12.59 4.33
N ILE A 88 3.07 11.98 3.29
CA ILE A 88 1.67 12.21 2.96
C ILE A 88 0.94 10.87 2.99
N PRO A 89 0.00 10.66 3.94
CA PRO A 89 -0.66 9.38 4.12
C PRO A 89 -1.61 9.03 2.97
N PHE A 90 -2.37 9.99 2.45
CA PHE A 90 -3.27 9.77 1.32
C PHE A 90 -3.41 11.01 0.46
N LYS A 91 -3.15 10.86 -0.83
CA LYS A 91 -3.46 11.86 -1.87
C LYS A 91 -4.31 11.21 -2.95
N LYS A 92 -5.53 11.73 -3.14
CA LYS A 92 -6.43 11.29 -4.21
C LYS A 92 -5.86 11.71 -5.57
N LEU A 93 -5.87 10.80 -6.52
CA LEU A 93 -5.35 11.01 -7.88
C LEU A 93 -6.45 10.66 -8.88
N GLU A 94 -7.31 11.64 -9.18
CA GLU A 94 -8.49 11.43 -10.04
C GLU A 94 -8.21 11.70 -11.52
N THR A 95 -7.21 12.52 -11.84
CA THR A 95 -6.91 12.95 -13.22
C THR A 95 -5.44 12.71 -13.54
N GLU A 96 -5.13 12.31 -14.77
CA GLU A 96 -3.75 12.14 -15.24
C GLU A 96 -2.93 13.44 -15.09
N ASP A 97 -3.55 14.61 -15.28
CA ASP A 97 -2.93 15.91 -15.01
C ASP A 97 -2.58 16.11 -13.52
N ALA A 98 -3.42 15.62 -12.61
CA ALA A 98 -3.13 15.68 -11.18
C ALA A 98 -1.94 14.78 -10.82
N ARG A 99 -1.80 13.63 -11.49
CA ARG A 99 -0.65 12.73 -11.34
C ARG A 99 0.63 13.36 -11.89
N ALA A 100 0.56 13.95 -13.09
CA ALA A 100 1.69 14.63 -13.71
C ALA A 100 2.16 15.84 -12.90
N LYS A 101 1.23 16.69 -12.43
CA LYS A 101 1.51 17.84 -11.56
C LYS A 101 2.09 17.40 -10.22
N LEU A 102 1.58 16.32 -9.62
CA LEU A 102 2.16 15.75 -8.40
C LEU A 102 3.63 15.38 -8.66
N LEU A 103 3.91 14.59 -9.70
CA LEU A 103 5.27 14.15 -10.02
C LEU A 103 6.21 15.31 -10.34
N LEU A 104 5.74 16.34 -11.06
CA LEU A 104 6.52 17.54 -11.36
C LEU A 104 6.85 18.31 -10.09
N ASN A 105 5.86 18.62 -9.26
CA ASN A 105 6.05 19.36 -8.01
C ASN A 105 6.99 18.61 -7.06
N PHE A 106 6.89 17.28 -6.98
CA PHE A 106 7.82 16.48 -6.18
C PHE A 106 9.24 16.53 -6.74
N LYS A 107 9.43 16.37 -8.06
CA LYS A 107 10.76 16.48 -8.69
C LYS A 107 11.40 17.85 -8.47
N GLU A 108 10.61 18.93 -8.53
CA GLU A 108 11.11 20.28 -8.30
C GLU A 108 11.46 20.53 -6.84
N ASN A 109 10.62 20.08 -5.91
CA ASN A 109 10.89 20.21 -4.47
C ASN A 109 12.09 19.37 -4.03
N GLU A 110 12.25 18.16 -4.59
CA GLU A 110 13.45 17.35 -4.39
C GLU A 110 14.70 18.07 -4.93
N ARG A 111 14.62 18.65 -6.13
CA ARG A 111 15.73 19.38 -6.76
C ARG A 111 16.13 20.61 -5.95
N ASP A 112 15.16 21.38 -5.44
CA ASP A 112 15.42 22.55 -4.59
C ASP A 112 15.97 22.15 -3.22
N GLY A 113 15.40 21.11 -2.60
CA GLY A 113 15.92 20.52 -1.37
C GLY A 113 17.37 20.03 -1.52
N TYR A 114 17.69 19.41 -2.66
CA TYR A 114 19.05 18.99 -2.99
C TYR A 114 20.00 20.19 -3.13
N ARG A 115 19.57 21.26 -3.82
CA ARG A 115 20.37 22.48 -4.02
C ARG A 115 20.70 23.18 -2.70
N LYS A 116 19.73 23.30 -1.78
CA LYS A 116 19.94 23.94 -0.47
C LYS A 116 20.85 23.14 0.45
N ALA A 117 20.86 21.82 0.34
CA ALA A 117 21.69 20.94 1.17
C ALA A 117 23.15 20.80 0.68
N GLN A 118 23.55 21.44 -0.44
CA GLN A 118 24.92 21.35 -0.98
C GLN A 118 26.01 22.04 -0.13
N HIS A 119 25.63 22.88 0.85
CA HIS A 119 26.58 23.64 1.68
C HIS A 119 27.03 22.93 2.97
N SER A 120 26.58 21.71 3.24
CA SER A 120 26.99 20.96 4.44
C SER A 120 27.64 19.62 4.08
N ASP A 121 28.68 19.20 4.81
CA ASP A 121 29.37 17.90 4.65
C ASP A 121 28.46 16.68 4.86
N ALA A 122 27.22 16.92 5.30
CA ALA A 122 26.07 16.10 5.04
C ALA A 122 25.62 16.30 3.58
N ARG A 123 26.46 15.93 2.61
CA ARG A 123 26.01 15.77 1.22
C ARG A 123 24.72 14.94 1.30
N PRO A 124 23.54 15.49 0.94
CA PRO A 124 22.28 14.78 1.04
C PRO A 124 22.47 13.51 0.22
N ALA A 125 22.57 12.40 0.94
CA ALA A 125 23.00 11.11 0.44
C ALA A 125 21.99 10.60 -0.59
N ARG A 126 22.02 11.13 -1.83
CA ARG A 126 21.03 10.91 -2.90
C ARG A 126 19.68 10.53 -2.31
N THR A 127 19.10 11.41 -1.49
CA THR A 127 17.82 11.16 -0.85
C THR A 127 16.79 11.19 -1.96
N ARG A 128 16.63 10.07 -2.66
CA ARG A 128 15.57 9.92 -3.65
C ARG A 128 14.29 9.85 -2.84
N ALA A 129 13.41 10.82 -3.00
CA ALA A 129 11.98 10.59 -2.81
C ALA A 129 11.60 9.53 -3.84
N MET A 130 11.76 8.28 -3.43
CA MET A 130 11.02 7.20 -4.04
C MET A 130 9.56 7.49 -3.68
N ALA A 131 8.83 8.16 -4.57
CA ALA A 131 7.38 8.12 -4.56
C ALA A 131 7.01 6.67 -4.86
N GLN A 132 7.06 5.83 -3.81
CA GLN A 132 6.67 4.45 -3.91
C GLN A 132 5.16 4.50 -4.10
N LEU A 133 4.76 4.28 -5.36
CA LEU A 133 3.38 4.36 -5.81
C LEU A 133 2.60 3.19 -5.23
N HIS A 134 2.41 3.18 -3.92
CA HIS A 134 1.53 2.25 -3.25
C HIS A 134 0.11 2.75 -3.51
N ILE A 135 -0.50 2.12 -4.52
CA ILE A 135 -1.91 2.26 -4.86
C ILE A 135 -2.70 1.79 -3.62
N TRP A 136 -3.18 2.75 -2.84
CA TRP A 136 -3.89 2.52 -1.59
C TRP A 136 -5.32 2.08 -1.88
N HIS A 137 -5.73 0.89 -1.43
CA HIS A 137 -7.13 0.50 -1.52
C HIS A 137 -7.59 -0.47 -0.44
N GLN A 138 -8.87 -0.32 -0.11
CA GLN A 138 -9.69 -1.29 0.61
C GLN A 138 -9.75 -2.61 -0.16
N ALA A 139 -9.82 -3.74 0.53
CA ALA A 139 -10.23 -4.99 -0.09
C ALA A 139 -11.76 -4.95 -0.17
N SER A 140 -12.30 -4.62 -1.34
CA SER A 140 -13.72 -4.72 -1.64
C SER A 140 -13.95 -6.00 -2.43
N THR A 141 -14.92 -6.79 -2.01
CA THR A 141 -15.50 -7.82 -2.87
C THR A 141 -16.11 -7.13 -4.08
N ARG A 142 -15.84 -7.65 -5.30
CA ARG A 142 -16.69 -7.41 -6.48
C ARG A 142 -18.16 -7.62 -6.15
#